data_AF-A0A180FMG3-F1
#
_entry.id   AF-A0A180FMG3-F1
#
_cell.length_a   1.000
_cell.length_b   1.000
_cell.length_c   1.000
_cell.angle_alpha   90.00
_cell.angle_beta   90.00
_cell.angle_gamma   90.00
#
_symmetry.space_group_name_H-M   'P 1'
#
loop_
_entity.id
_entity.type
_entity.pdbx_description
1 polymer ?
#
loop_
_entity_poly.entity_id
_entity_poly.type
_entity_poly.pdbx_seq_one_letter_code
_entity_poly.pdbx_strand_id
1 'polypeptide(L)'
;MEKKKSFTLIVSIVSIFISITAICTSLQSFSLDSSSYIGWIVAVLSTLVVVLIGWQIYTTIDAKEVLQKVSEIEKKVDYETDRANLNTCMALSDFYYRLGSKDIKNMEFKYLLYNVSSILHASKMRDIKTCNAVVKAVLEVIVSDKLVITEYDKKLIFDLITQVKYGNEIEQYGDLLQMLSSVKTQ
;
A
#
# COMPACT_ATOMS: atom_id res chain seq x y z
N MET A 1 21.17 -6.11 -17.16
CA MET A 1 21.90 -6.34 -18.42
C MET A 1 20.95 -6.62 -19.61
N GLU A 2 19.72 -7.08 -19.37
CA GLU A 2 18.74 -7.42 -20.42
C GLU A 2 18.13 -6.22 -21.18
N LYS A 3 17.83 -5.09 -20.52
CA LYS A 3 17.25 -3.89 -21.20
C LYS A 3 18.12 -3.37 -22.36
N LYS A 4 19.45 -3.47 -22.26
CA LYS A 4 20.37 -3.05 -23.34
C LYS A 4 20.24 -3.95 -24.58
N LYS A 5 20.02 -5.26 -24.39
CA LYS A 5 19.91 -6.23 -25.48
C LYS A 5 18.64 -6.02 -26.30
N SER A 6 17.52 -5.72 -25.63
CA SER A 6 16.25 -5.40 -26.30
C SER A 6 16.32 -4.11 -27.10
N PHE A 7 16.97 -3.07 -26.56
CA PHE A 7 17.15 -1.81 -27.28
C PHE A 7 18.03 -1.98 -28.53
N THR A 8 19.13 -2.71 -28.43
CA THR A 8 20.00 -3.03 -29.58
C THR A 8 19.25 -3.81 -30.66
N LEU A 9 18.42 -4.79 -30.29
CA LEU A 9 17.62 -5.56 -31.26
C LEU A 9 16.62 -4.69 -32.03
N ILE A 10 15.94 -3.77 -31.34
CA ILE A 10 14.99 -2.85 -31.97
C ILE A 10 15.70 -1.93 -32.96
N VAL A 11 16.86 -1.37 -32.58
CA VAL A 11 17.67 -0.51 -33.46
C VAL A 11 18.13 -1.26 -34.72
N SER A 12 18.57 -2.51 -34.58
CA SER A 12 18.96 -3.34 -35.72
C SER A 12 17.80 -3.63 -36.67
N ILE A 13 16.61 -3.93 -36.14
CA ILE A 13 15.41 -4.16 -36.95
C ILE A 13 15.03 -2.90 -37.74
N VAL A 14 15.02 -1.74 -37.06
CA VAL A 14 14.72 -0.45 -37.69
C VAL A 14 15.72 -0.12 -38.82
N SER A 15 17.01 -0.41 -38.61
CA SER A 15 18.05 -0.22 -39.63
C SER A 15 17.80 -1.06 -40.89
N ILE A 16 17.36 -2.30 -40.74
CA ILE A 16 17.09 -3.20 -41.88
C ILE A 16 15.91 -2.69 -42.69
N PHE A 17 14.84 -2.23 -42.04
CA PHE A 17 13.68 -1.65 -42.72
C PHE A 17 14.04 -0.39 -43.52
N ILE A 18 14.90 0.48 -42.96
CA ILE A 18 15.40 1.68 -43.65
C ILE A 18 16.27 1.33 -44.86
N SER A 19 17.09 0.28 -44.78
CA SER A 19 17.86 -0.20 -45.93
C SER A 19 16.97 -0.73 -47.05
N ILE A 20 15.95 -1.51 -46.72
CA ILE A 20 15.00 -2.05 -47.70
C ILE A 20 14.21 -0.93 -48.38
N THR A 21 13.71 0.05 -47.62
CA THR A 21 12.99 1.19 -48.20
C THR A 21 13.88 2.08 -49.06
N ALA A 22 15.16 2.26 -48.71
CA ALA A 22 16.13 2.98 -49.53
C ALA A 22 16.41 2.25 -50.85
N ILE A 23 16.58 0.92 -50.82
CA ILE A 23 16.78 0.10 -52.03
C ILE A 23 15.55 0.17 -52.94
N CYS A 24 14.34 0.00 -52.40
CA CYS A 24 13.10 0.12 -53.17
C CYS A 24 12.91 1.52 -53.78
N THR A 25 13.24 2.58 -53.03
CA THR A 25 13.18 3.97 -53.53
C THR A 25 14.18 4.20 -54.65
N SER A 26 15.39 3.63 -54.55
CA SER A 26 16.43 3.78 -55.57
C SER A 26 16.04 3.13 -56.91
N LEU A 27 15.35 1.98 -56.89
CA LEU A 27 14.87 1.31 -58.11
C LEU A 27 13.66 2.02 -58.77
N GLN A 28 12.78 2.64 -57.98
CA GLN A 28 11.57 3.32 -58.49
C GLN A 28 11.88 4.59 -59.29
N SER A 29 13.03 5.24 -59.03
CA SER A 29 13.48 6.48 -59.69
C SER A 29 13.56 6.38 -61.23
N PHE A 30 13.51 5.17 -61.79
CA PHE A 30 13.61 4.92 -63.23
C PHE A 30 12.25 4.87 -63.96
N SER A 31 11.11 4.81 -63.26
CA SER A 31 9.78 4.72 -63.88
C SER A 31 8.80 5.77 -63.34
N LEU A 32 8.72 6.91 -64.03
CA LEU A 32 7.71 7.97 -63.83
C LEU A 32 6.35 7.50 -64.37
N ASP A 33 5.58 6.83 -63.52
CA ASP A 33 4.15 6.61 -63.73
C ASP A 33 3.36 6.96 -62.46
N SER A 34 2.16 7.52 -62.65
CA SER A 34 1.29 8.07 -61.59
C SER A 34 0.94 7.07 -60.48
N SER A 35 0.99 5.77 -60.79
CA SER A 35 0.76 4.66 -59.85
C SER A 35 1.86 4.50 -58.79
N SER A 36 3.09 4.97 -59.06
CA SER A 36 4.26 4.81 -58.17
C SER A 36 4.20 5.71 -56.92
N TYR A 37 3.59 6.89 -57.04
CA TYR A 37 3.54 7.89 -55.96
C TYR A 37 2.61 7.47 -54.81
N ILE A 38 1.49 6.86 -55.15
CA ILE A 38 0.51 6.35 -54.17
C ILE A 38 1.14 5.22 -53.34
N GLY A 39 1.90 4.32 -53.97
CA GLY A 39 2.60 3.23 -53.28
C GLY A 39 3.59 3.75 -52.23
N TRP A 40 4.35 4.80 -52.53
CA TRP A 40 5.31 5.40 -51.59
C TRP A 40 4.63 6.08 -50.39
N ILE A 41 3.55 6.83 -50.64
CA ILE A 41 2.76 7.44 -49.56
C ILE A 41 2.20 6.36 -48.63
N VAL A 42 1.64 5.29 -49.20
CA VAL A 42 1.08 4.19 -48.42
C VAL A 42 2.18 3.49 -47.62
N ALA A 43 3.39 3.32 -48.17
CA ALA A 43 4.52 2.71 -47.48
C ALA A 43 5.05 3.56 -46.31
N VAL A 44 5.17 4.88 -46.48
CA VAL A 44 5.57 5.80 -45.40
C VAL A 44 4.49 5.85 -44.33
N LEU A 45 3.23 5.95 -44.73
CA LEU A 45 2.08 5.99 -43.81
C LEU A 45 1.95 4.69 -43.02
N SER A 46 2.10 3.52 -43.66
CA SER A 46 2.06 2.23 -42.97
C SER A 46 3.20 2.08 -41.96
N THR A 47 4.40 2.54 -42.32
CA THR A 47 5.57 2.51 -41.42
C THR A 47 5.34 3.40 -40.21
N LEU A 48 4.81 4.61 -40.42
CA LEU A 48 4.50 5.53 -39.33
C LEU A 48 3.45 4.96 -38.37
N VAL A 49 2.37 4.36 -38.90
CA VAL A 49 1.31 3.75 -38.09
C VAL A 49 1.86 2.57 -37.27
N VAL A 50 2.72 1.71 -37.84
CA VAL A 50 3.35 0.60 -37.10
C VAL A 50 4.21 1.11 -35.95
N VAL A 51 5.01 2.15 -36.16
CA VAL A 51 5.84 2.75 -35.09
C VAL A 51 4.97 3.38 -34.00
N LEU A 52 3.90 4.09 -34.38
CA LEU A 52 2.97 4.70 -33.41
C LEU A 52 2.25 3.64 -32.59
N ILE A 53 1.74 2.57 -33.21
CA ILE A 53 1.08 1.47 -32.50
C ILE A 53 2.09 0.75 -31.59
N GLY A 54 3.31 0.51 -32.06
CA GLY A 54 4.37 -0.10 -31.25
C GLY A 54 4.73 0.74 -30.02
N TRP A 55 4.83 2.06 -30.16
CA TRP A 55 5.09 2.98 -29.05
C TRP A 55 3.93 3.01 -28.04
N GLN A 56 2.69 3.02 -28.51
CA GLN A 56 1.50 2.99 -27.64
C GLN A 56 1.42 1.68 -26.84
N ILE A 57 1.72 0.55 -27.47
CA ILE A 57 1.77 -0.76 -26.81
C ILE A 57 2.87 -0.78 -25.75
N TYR A 58 4.08 -0.31 -26.09
CA TYR A 58 5.20 -0.24 -25.15
C TYR A 58 4.87 0.61 -23.92
N THR A 59 4.33 1.81 -24.14
CA THR A 59 3.95 2.75 -23.07
C THR A 59 2.88 2.15 -22.15
N THR A 60 1.89 1.46 -22.72
CA THR A 60 0.82 0.80 -21.95
C THR A 60 1.37 -0.32 -21.07
N ILE A 61 2.34 -1.10 -21.58
CA ILE A 61 2.97 -2.18 -20.81
C ILE A 61 3.82 -1.61 -19.67
N ASP A 62 4.65 -0.61 -19.95
CA ASP A 62 5.51 0.03 -18.93
C ASP A 62 4.66 0.70 -17.83
N ALA A 63 3.56 1.37 -18.20
CA ALA A 63 2.61 1.94 -17.25
C ALA A 63 2.00 0.87 -16.32
N LYS A 64 1.63 -0.31 -16.86
CA LYS A 64 1.12 -1.42 -16.03
C LYS A 64 2.17 -1.96 -15.05
N GLU A 65 3.42 -2.11 -15.49
CA GLU A 65 4.52 -2.56 -14.62
C GLU A 65 4.78 -1.55 -13.50
N VAL A 66 4.76 -0.25 -13.80
CA VAL A 66 4.90 0.82 -12.80
C VAL A 66 3.73 0.80 -11.82
N LEU A 67 2.50 0.67 -12.29
CA LEU A 67 1.31 0.60 -11.42
C LEU A 67 1.37 -0.61 -10.47
N GLN A 68 1.81 -1.78 -10.96
CA GLN A 68 2.00 -2.95 -10.11
C GLN A 68 3.04 -2.70 -9.02
N LYS A 69 4.22 -2.17 -9.39
CA LYS A 69 5.27 -1.81 -8.42
C LYS A 69 4.78 -0.78 -7.39
N VAL A 70 4.04 0.23 -7.81
CA VAL A 70 3.45 1.22 -6.90
C VAL A 70 2.49 0.55 -5.93
N SER A 71 1.62 -0.36 -6.40
CA SER A 71 0.69 -1.07 -5.52
C SER A 71 1.37 -2.02 -4.53
N GLU A 72 2.51 -2.62 -4.91
CA GLU A 72 3.32 -3.44 -4.01
C GLU A 72 4.06 -2.59 -2.97
N ILE A 73 4.60 -1.44 -3.40
CA ILE A 73 5.24 -0.47 -2.51
C ILE A 73 4.21 0.07 -1.52
N GLU A 74 3.02 0.43 -1.97
CA GLU A 74 1.92 0.91 -1.12
C GLU A 74 1.58 -0.11 -0.03
N LYS A 75 1.35 -1.38 -0.39
CA LYS A 75 1.12 -2.45 0.59
C LYS A 75 2.26 -2.61 1.59
N LYS A 76 3.51 -2.50 1.13
CA LYS A 76 4.69 -2.60 2.00
C LYS A 76 4.80 -1.39 2.93
N VAL A 77 4.53 -0.19 2.42
CA VAL A 77 4.53 1.05 3.21
C VAL A 77 3.44 1.00 4.26
N ASP A 78 2.23 0.56 3.91
CA ASP A 78 1.13 0.37 4.86
C ASP A 78 1.52 -0.60 5.97
N TYR A 79 2.09 -1.76 5.60
CA TYR A 79 2.56 -2.76 6.56
C TYR A 79 3.64 -2.21 7.50
N GLU A 80 4.68 -1.55 6.97
CA GLU A 80 5.74 -0.96 7.79
C GLU A 80 5.22 0.20 8.65
N THR A 81 4.25 0.95 8.16
CA THR A 81 3.60 2.05 8.90
C THR A 81 2.80 1.51 10.08
N ASP A 82 1.95 0.50 9.86
CA ASP A 82 1.21 -0.16 10.95
C ASP A 82 2.18 -0.80 11.96
N ARG A 83 3.29 -1.39 11.49
CA ARG A 83 4.32 -1.94 12.37
C ARG A 83 5.03 -0.86 13.20
N ALA A 84 5.36 0.28 12.60
CA ALA A 84 5.98 1.41 13.31
C ALA A 84 5.01 2.00 14.34
N ASN A 85 3.74 2.14 13.98
CA ASN A 85 2.68 2.61 14.87
C ASN A 85 2.44 1.64 16.03
N LEU A 86 2.42 0.32 15.78
CA LEU A 86 2.34 -0.71 16.80
C LEU A 86 3.48 -0.57 17.82
N ASN A 87 4.72 -0.52 17.34
CA ASN A 87 5.89 -0.38 18.21
C ASN A 87 5.83 0.91 19.05
N THR A 88 5.39 2.01 18.45
CA THR A 88 5.25 3.31 19.14
C THR A 88 4.15 3.24 20.21
N CYS A 89 2.99 2.66 19.88
CA CYS A 89 1.89 2.50 20.83
C CYS A 89 2.28 1.59 21.99
N MET A 90 2.97 0.48 21.74
CA MET A 90 3.47 -0.41 22.79
C MET A 90 4.52 0.27 23.68
N ALA A 91 5.43 1.06 23.11
CA ALA A 91 6.39 1.82 23.88
C ALA A 91 5.72 2.88 24.76
N LEU A 92 4.71 3.57 24.23
CA LEU A 92 3.91 4.54 25.00
C LEU A 92 3.09 3.84 26.08
N SER A 93 2.50 2.67 25.81
CA SER A 93 1.75 1.94 26.83
C SER A 93 2.65 1.46 27.97
N ASP A 94 3.83 0.91 27.67
CA ASP A 94 4.83 0.54 28.70
C ASP A 94 5.31 1.77 29.49
N PHE A 95 5.53 2.91 28.82
CA PHE A 95 5.89 4.17 29.46
C PHE A 95 4.81 4.63 30.45
N TYR A 96 3.54 4.66 30.02
CA TYR A 96 2.43 5.07 30.87
C TYR A 96 2.12 4.07 31.99
N TYR A 97 2.36 2.79 31.76
CA TYR A 97 2.29 1.75 32.80
C TYR A 97 3.33 1.98 33.90
N ARG A 98 4.60 2.20 33.52
CA ARG A 98 5.71 2.42 34.48
C ARG A 98 5.62 3.71 35.27
N LEU A 99 4.98 4.74 34.70
CA LEU A 99 4.73 6.01 35.37
C LEU A 99 3.74 5.91 36.54
N GLY A 100 3.16 4.73 36.79
CA GLY A 100 2.12 4.46 37.76
C GLY A 100 2.18 5.27 39.07
N SER A 101 1.03 5.84 39.43
CA SER A 101 0.66 6.44 40.73
C SER A 101 1.34 7.75 41.18
N LYS A 102 2.10 8.46 40.33
CA LYS A 102 2.46 9.87 40.62
C LYS A 102 1.42 10.83 40.05
N ASP A 103 0.29 10.95 40.76
CA ASP A 103 -0.64 12.11 40.83
C ASP A 103 -1.12 12.82 39.54
N ILE A 104 -0.99 12.21 38.36
CA ILE A 104 -1.51 12.76 37.11
C ILE A 104 -2.78 11.99 36.72
N LYS A 105 -3.94 12.65 36.82
CA LYS A 105 -5.21 12.16 36.27
C LYS A 105 -5.03 11.80 34.77
N ASN A 106 -5.68 10.73 34.31
CA ASN A 106 -5.68 10.19 32.92
C ASN A 106 -4.55 9.24 32.52
N MET A 107 -3.65 8.79 33.41
CA MET A 107 -2.61 7.82 33.00
C MET A 107 -3.18 6.43 32.65
N GLU A 108 -4.14 5.93 33.43
CA GLU A 108 -4.81 4.65 33.15
C GLU A 108 -5.59 4.69 31.82
N PHE A 109 -6.25 5.82 31.53
CA PHE A 109 -6.87 6.06 30.24
C PHE A 109 -5.85 6.03 29.10
N LYS A 110 -4.71 6.70 29.25
CA LYS A 110 -3.66 6.70 28.21
C LYS A 110 -3.09 5.31 28.00
N TYR A 111 -2.81 4.57 29.07
CA TYR A 111 -2.40 3.17 29.00
C TYR A 111 -3.41 2.34 28.20
N LEU A 112 -4.71 2.46 28.53
CA LEU A 112 -5.78 1.77 27.82
C LEU A 112 -5.83 2.17 26.34
N LEU A 113 -5.79 3.47 26.06
CA LEU A 113 -5.86 4.02 24.71
C LEU A 113 -4.75 3.46 23.83
N TYR A 114 -3.49 3.52 24.28
CA TYR A 114 -2.36 3.03 23.49
C TYR A 114 -2.37 1.52 23.32
N ASN A 115 -2.87 0.76 24.29
CA ASN A 115 -3.03 -0.69 24.11
C ASN A 115 -4.14 -1.03 23.11
N VAL A 116 -5.28 -0.33 23.14
CA VAL A 116 -6.33 -0.50 22.12
C VAL A 116 -5.82 -0.13 20.73
N SER A 117 -5.06 0.96 20.60
CA SER A 117 -4.37 1.31 19.35
C SER A 117 -3.37 0.25 18.91
N SER A 118 -2.62 -0.35 19.84
CA SER A 118 -1.70 -1.46 19.54
C SER A 118 -2.46 -2.67 18.97
N ILE A 119 -3.61 -3.03 19.57
CA ILE A 119 -4.48 -4.10 19.07
C ILE A 119 -4.95 -3.77 17.65
N LEU A 120 -5.38 -2.53 17.38
CA LEU A 120 -5.79 -2.09 16.05
C LEU A 120 -4.70 -2.31 15.00
N HIS A 121 -3.49 -1.80 15.23
CA HIS A 121 -2.39 -1.93 14.27
C HIS A 121 -1.92 -3.38 14.10
N ALA A 122 -1.80 -4.15 15.19
CA ALA A 122 -1.48 -5.57 15.12
C ALA A 122 -2.55 -6.37 14.35
N SER A 123 -3.83 -6.02 14.51
CA SER A 123 -4.94 -6.68 13.81
C SER A 123 -4.93 -6.46 12.30
N LYS A 124 -4.54 -5.26 11.84
CA LYS A 124 -4.38 -4.95 10.40
C LYS A 124 -3.29 -5.80 9.74
N MET A 125 -2.24 -6.10 10.50
CA MET A 125 -1.15 -6.98 10.09
C MET A 125 -1.46 -8.48 10.29
N ARG A 126 -2.64 -8.82 10.85
CA ARG A 126 -3.03 -10.18 11.25
C ARG A 126 -2.05 -10.82 12.25
N ASP A 127 -1.39 -10.01 13.07
CA ASP A 127 -0.54 -10.49 14.17
C ASP A 127 -1.40 -10.79 15.42
N ILE A 128 -2.15 -11.89 15.33
CA ILE A 128 -3.11 -12.31 16.38
C ILE A 128 -2.40 -12.63 17.69
N LYS A 129 -1.13 -13.07 17.65
CA LYS A 129 -0.35 -13.36 18.86
C LYS A 129 -0.12 -12.08 19.66
N THR A 130 0.28 -11.01 19.00
CA THR A 130 0.46 -9.70 19.65
C THR A 130 -0.87 -9.14 20.15
N CYS A 131 -1.95 -9.27 19.36
CA CYS A 131 -3.29 -8.89 19.83
C CYS A 131 -3.67 -9.60 21.14
N ASN A 132 -3.56 -10.93 21.19
CA ASN A 132 -3.91 -11.72 22.36
C ASN A 132 -3.05 -11.34 23.58
N ALA A 133 -1.75 -11.13 23.38
CA ALA A 133 -0.85 -10.70 24.46
C ALA A 133 -1.25 -9.34 25.04
N VAL A 134 -1.59 -8.37 24.19
CA VAL A 134 -1.99 -7.03 24.62
C VAL A 134 -3.37 -7.06 25.30
N VAL A 135 -4.34 -7.79 24.75
CA VAL A 135 -5.67 -7.96 25.37
C VAL A 135 -5.53 -8.51 26.79
N LYS A 136 -4.76 -9.58 26.95
CA LYS A 136 -4.51 -10.19 28.26
C LYS A 136 -3.85 -9.20 29.23
N ALA A 137 -2.83 -8.46 28.79
CA ALA A 137 -2.17 -7.46 29.63
C ALA A 137 -3.14 -6.36 30.09
N VAL A 138 -4.01 -5.88 29.20
CA VAL A 138 -5.01 -4.87 29.54
C VAL A 138 -6.00 -5.39 30.58
N LEU A 139 -6.53 -6.60 30.40
CA LEU A 139 -7.47 -7.22 31.33
C LEU A 139 -6.86 -7.51 32.71
N GLU A 140 -5.56 -7.78 32.78
CA GLU A 140 -4.83 -8.00 34.04
C GLU A 140 -4.54 -6.69 34.80
N VAL A 141 -4.28 -5.59 34.07
CA VAL A 141 -3.86 -4.31 34.67
C VAL A 141 -5.05 -3.41 35.02
N ILE A 142 -6.08 -3.36 34.16
CA ILE A 142 -7.18 -2.42 34.32
C ILE A 142 -8.31 -3.05 35.12
N VAL A 143 -8.68 -2.38 36.21
CA VAL A 143 -9.86 -2.72 37.00
C VAL A 143 -10.95 -1.68 36.69
N SER A 144 -11.95 -2.07 35.88
CA SER A 144 -12.99 -1.16 35.34
C SER A 144 -13.66 -0.25 36.38
N ASP A 145 -13.88 -0.75 37.60
CA ASP A 145 -14.58 -0.01 38.65
C ASP A 145 -13.82 1.19 39.21
N LYS A 146 -12.50 1.25 38.97
CA LYS A 146 -11.61 2.32 39.42
C LYS A 146 -11.34 3.36 38.33
N LEU A 147 -11.52 2.98 37.07
CA LEU A 147 -11.27 3.83 35.93
C LEU A 147 -12.46 4.77 35.69
N VAL A 148 -12.20 6.08 35.77
CA VAL A 148 -13.16 7.13 35.44
C VAL A 148 -12.59 7.92 34.25
N ILE A 149 -13.35 7.97 33.15
CA ILE A 149 -12.96 8.66 31.92
C ILE A 149 -14.04 9.64 31.47
N THR A 150 -13.73 10.56 30.57
CA THR A 150 -14.76 11.43 29.99
C THR A 150 -15.60 10.68 28.95
N GLU A 151 -16.79 11.18 28.63
CA GLU A 151 -17.60 10.67 27.51
C GLU A 151 -16.83 10.72 26.17
N TYR A 152 -16.02 11.77 25.98
CA TYR A 152 -15.17 11.90 24.78
C TYR A 152 -14.12 10.79 24.70
N ASP A 153 -13.43 10.51 25.82
CA ASP A 153 -12.43 9.46 25.92
C ASP A 153 -13.00 8.08 25.65
N LYS A 154 -14.21 7.81 26.17
CA LYS A 154 -14.95 6.58 25.90
C LYS A 154 -15.25 6.44 24.41
N LYS A 155 -15.78 7.51 23.78
CA LYS A 155 -16.08 7.52 22.35
C LYS A 155 -14.83 7.25 21.50
N LEU A 156 -13.68 7.84 21.86
CA LEU A 156 -12.41 7.63 21.17
C LEU A 156 -11.98 6.15 21.21
N ILE A 157 -12.06 5.51 22.38
CA ILE A 157 -11.72 4.09 22.51
C ILE A 157 -12.67 3.21 21.67
N PHE A 158 -13.97 3.50 21.69
CA PHE A 158 -14.94 2.75 20.90
C PHE A 158 -14.74 2.95 19.39
N ASP A 159 -14.37 4.14 18.95
CA ASP A 159 -14.05 4.40 17.54
C ASP A 159 -12.83 3.58 17.08
N LEU A 160 -11.80 3.45 17.94
CA LEU A 160 -10.63 2.62 17.64
C LEU A 160 -10.95 1.13 17.64
N ILE A 161 -11.71 0.66 18.63
CA ILE A 161 -11.96 -0.79 18.77
C ILE A 161 -12.87 -1.32 17.67
N THR A 162 -13.78 -0.50 17.13
CA THR A 162 -14.64 -0.89 15.99
C THR A 162 -13.88 -1.03 14.68
N GLN A 163 -12.70 -0.41 14.56
CA GLN A 163 -11.82 -0.52 13.40
C GLN A 163 -10.90 -1.75 13.45
N VAL A 164 -10.87 -2.50 14.57
CA VAL A 164 -10.07 -3.70 14.73
C VAL A 164 -10.54 -4.77 13.76
N LYS A 165 -9.61 -5.30 12.95
CA LYS A 165 -9.90 -6.37 11.99
C LYS A 165 -9.79 -7.73 12.68
N TYR A 166 -10.53 -8.72 12.20
CA TYR A 166 -10.42 -10.10 12.70
C TYR A 166 -10.64 -10.24 14.22
N GLY A 167 -11.49 -9.40 14.83
CA GLY A 167 -11.76 -9.43 16.28
C GLY A 167 -12.30 -10.78 16.78
N ASN A 168 -12.92 -11.58 15.90
CA ASN A 168 -13.36 -12.95 16.16
C ASN A 168 -12.22 -13.97 16.29
N GLU A 169 -11.03 -13.68 15.75
CA GLU A 169 -9.83 -14.51 15.88
C GLU A 169 -9.02 -14.14 17.14
N ILE A 170 -9.31 -13.01 17.79
CA ILE A 170 -8.60 -12.51 18.97
C ILE A 170 -9.23 -13.12 20.24
N GLU A 171 -8.41 -13.78 21.04
CA GLU A 171 -8.83 -14.38 22.30
C GLU A 171 -9.23 -13.29 23.30
N GLN A 172 -10.31 -13.53 24.06
CA GLN A 172 -10.82 -12.61 25.11
C GLN A 172 -11.20 -11.21 24.60
N TYR A 173 -11.34 -11.04 23.28
CA TYR A 173 -11.78 -9.76 22.70
C TYR A 173 -13.19 -9.36 23.18
N GLY A 174 -14.08 -10.34 23.39
CA GLY A 174 -15.39 -10.11 24.00
C GLY A 174 -15.29 -9.59 25.44
N ASP A 175 -14.37 -10.14 26.24
CA ASP A 175 -14.14 -9.70 27.62
C ASP A 175 -13.59 -8.27 27.65
N LEU A 176 -12.70 -7.92 26.71
CA LEU A 176 -12.22 -6.54 26.54
C LEU A 176 -13.36 -5.58 26.22
N LEU A 177 -14.27 -5.93 25.30
CA LEU A 177 -15.43 -5.11 24.96
C LEU A 177 -16.38 -4.93 26.17
N GLN A 178 -16.57 -5.99 26.96
CA GLN A 178 -17.36 -5.92 28.18
C GLN A 178 -16.70 -5.01 29.23
N MET A 179 -15.39 -5.15 29.44
CA MET A 179 -14.60 -4.28 30.31
C MET A 179 -14.77 -2.81 29.92
N LEU A 180 -14.56 -2.48 28.64
CA LEU A 180 -14.70 -1.12 28.10
C LEU A 180 -16.11 -0.54 28.26
N SER A 181 -17.13 -1.38 28.10
CA SER A 181 -18.53 -0.98 28.28
C SER A 181 -18.82 -0.61 29.74
N SER A 182 -18.22 -1.34 30.68
CA SER A 182 -18.39 -1.17 32.14
C SER A 182 -17.66 0.04 32.74
N VAL A 183 -16.76 0.68 32.01
CA VAL A 183 -16.01 1.87 32.49
C VAL A 183 -16.98 3.03 32.72
N LYS A 184 -16.86 3.65 33.91
CA LYS A 184 -17.69 4.79 34.33
C LYS A 184 -17.25 6.09 33.65
N THR A 185 -18.22 6.91 33.28
CA THR A 185 -18.00 8.24 32.71
C THR A 185 -18.29 9.34 33.73
N GLN A 186 -17.52 10.43 33.68
CA GLN A 186 -17.70 11.64 34.51
C GLN A 186 -17.91 12.87 33.62
#